data_AF-A0A1M3T9K2-F1
#
_entry.id   AF-A0A1M3T9K2-F1
#
_cell.length_a   1.000
_cell.length_b   1.000
_cell.length_c   1.000
_cell.angle_alpha   90.00
_cell.angle_beta   90.00
_cell.angle_gamma   90.00
#
_symmetry.space_group_name_H-M   'P 1'
#
loop_
_entity.id
_entity.type
_entity.pdbx_description
1 polymer ?
#
loop_
_entity_poly.entity_id
_entity_poly.type
_entity_poly.pdbx_seq_one_letter_code
_entity_poly.pdbx_strand_id
1 'polypeptide(L)'
;MPILLRAASPVVRNAALRTSQSMRVPARRFFNSETAPIIFSANAKVTGARAGHIEGDDLVLDLALPKAFGGKVVPGKTNPEELFAAGYGACFQSAMNASAATLKIKMPSNPEDSVVQTTVHLVGDAAKVDMGIRVDMKVKVRGLAKDQVERVVAKAKEVCPYSRAIQGNVHTTVEIVDA
;
A
#
# COMPACT_ATOMS: atom_id res chain seq x y z
N MET A 1 51.30 74.55 -18.08
CA MET A 1 52.09 73.34 -18.43
C MET A 1 52.68 72.79 -17.13
N PRO A 2 52.76 71.49 -16.86
CA PRO A 2 52.11 70.34 -17.50
C PRO A 2 51.62 69.25 -16.49
N ILE A 3 51.17 68.13 -17.06
CA ILE A 3 51.11 66.74 -16.55
C ILE A 3 49.92 66.32 -15.66
N LEU A 4 48.99 65.65 -16.34
CA LEU A 4 47.95 64.76 -15.81
C LEU A 4 48.55 63.56 -15.05
N LEU A 5 47.96 63.21 -13.90
CA LEU A 5 47.95 61.82 -13.42
C LEU A 5 46.51 61.32 -13.26
N ARG A 6 46.26 60.20 -13.94
CA ARG A 6 44.99 59.49 -14.06
C ARG A 6 44.84 58.56 -12.85
N ALA A 7 43.85 58.78 -12.00
CA ALA A 7 43.51 57.84 -10.92
C ALA A 7 42.36 56.93 -11.38
N ALA A 8 42.59 55.62 -11.34
CA ALA A 8 41.63 54.59 -11.72
C ALA A 8 40.62 54.34 -10.59
N SER A 9 39.33 54.35 -10.91
CA SER A 9 38.25 54.00 -9.99
C SER A 9 38.19 52.48 -9.77
N PRO A 10 38.08 51.97 -8.53
CA PRO A 10 37.82 50.56 -8.32
C PRO A 10 36.33 50.29 -8.53
N VAL A 11 36.02 49.44 -9.50
CA VAL A 11 34.69 48.84 -9.67
C VAL A 11 34.46 47.88 -8.51
N VAL A 12 33.67 48.30 -7.53
CA VAL A 12 33.20 47.41 -6.45
C VAL A 12 32.17 46.46 -7.07
N ARG A 13 32.57 45.21 -7.32
CA ARG A 13 31.66 44.14 -7.68
C ARG A 13 30.76 43.84 -6.46
N ASN A 14 29.49 44.21 -6.55
CA ASN A 14 28.46 43.71 -5.64
C ASN A 14 28.34 42.19 -5.79
N ALA A 15 28.96 41.46 -4.87
CA ALA A 15 28.72 40.03 -4.71
C ALA A 15 27.32 39.87 -4.10
N ALA A 16 26.35 39.52 -4.94
CA ALA A 16 25.03 39.11 -4.49
C ALA A 16 25.19 37.88 -3.58
N LEU A 17 24.87 38.06 -2.30
CA LEU A 17 24.74 36.99 -1.33
C LEU A 17 23.68 36.00 -1.85
N ARG A 18 24.15 34.87 -2.41
CA ARG A 18 23.30 33.71 -2.64
C ARG A 18 22.83 33.24 -1.28
N THR A 19 21.57 33.50 -0.96
CA THR A 19 20.88 32.88 0.17
C THR A 19 21.00 31.37 -0.01
N SER A 20 21.75 30.72 0.88
CA SER A 20 21.83 29.26 0.88
C SER A 20 20.43 28.74 1.17
N GLN A 21 19.76 28.22 0.15
CA GLN A 21 18.56 27.44 0.35
C GLN A 21 18.97 26.24 1.20
N SER A 22 18.64 26.29 2.49
CA SER A 22 18.73 25.16 3.41
C SER A 22 18.01 23.99 2.73
N MET A 23 18.79 23.03 2.24
CA MET A 23 18.26 21.77 1.73
C MET A 23 17.46 21.14 2.86
N ARG A 24 16.13 21.21 2.78
CA ARG A 24 15.26 20.48 3.69
C ARG A 24 15.49 19.02 3.40
N VAL A 25 16.25 18.34 4.26
CA VAL A 25 16.31 16.88 4.28
C VAL A 25 14.87 16.40 4.40
N PRO A 26 14.32 15.68 3.41
CA PRO A 26 12.95 15.21 3.51
C PRO A 26 12.87 14.30 4.74
N ALA A 27 11.86 14.53 5.59
CA ALA A 27 11.65 13.74 6.79
C ALA A 27 11.71 12.26 6.43
N ARG A 28 12.66 11.51 7.02
CA ARG A 28 12.82 10.07 6.78
C ARG A 28 11.46 9.40 6.99
N ARG A 29 10.88 8.86 5.92
CA ARG A 29 9.69 8.02 6.00
C ARG A 29 10.16 6.67 6.51
N PHE A 30 9.91 6.37 7.79
CA PHE A 30 10.25 5.11 8.46
C PHE A 30 9.38 3.93 8.01
N PHE A 31 8.83 3.93 6.79
CA PHE A 31 7.96 2.84 6.34
C PHE A 31 8.80 1.72 5.72
N ASN A 32 8.53 0.47 6.12
CA ASN A 32 9.17 -0.74 5.57
C ASN A 32 10.71 -0.77 5.72
N SER A 33 11.27 -0.13 6.76
CA SER A 33 12.70 -0.14 7.05
C SER A 33 13.00 -0.92 8.32
N GLU A 34 14.20 -1.52 8.41
CA GLU A 34 14.70 -2.22 9.59
C GLU A 34 14.62 -1.37 10.87
N THR A 35 14.85 -0.06 10.76
CA THR A 35 14.87 0.86 11.91
C THR A 35 13.49 1.48 12.24
N ALA A 36 12.41 0.98 11.64
CA ALA A 36 11.07 1.50 11.91
C ALA A 36 10.61 1.06 13.31
N PRO A 37 9.99 1.96 14.12
CA PRO A 37 9.38 1.54 15.38
C PRO A 37 8.26 0.52 15.15
N ILE A 38 8.29 -0.57 15.91
CA ILE A 38 7.23 -1.60 15.90
C ILE A 38 6.08 -1.10 16.78
N ILE A 39 4.90 -0.93 16.18
CA ILE A 39 3.68 -0.49 16.89
C ILE A 39 2.73 -1.64 17.23
N PHE A 40 2.83 -2.76 16.51
CA PHE A 40 2.03 -3.97 16.69
C PHE A 40 2.72 -5.14 16.00
N SER A 41 2.58 -6.35 16.56
CA SER A 41 3.10 -7.59 16.01
C SER A 41 2.02 -8.68 16.06
N ALA A 42 1.95 -9.52 15.03
CA ALA A 42 1.16 -10.74 15.00
C ALA A 42 2.06 -11.90 14.57
N ASN A 43 1.84 -13.10 15.15
CA ASN A 43 2.59 -14.30 14.81
C ASN A 43 1.69 -15.46 14.37
N ALA A 44 2.23 -16.30 13.49
CA ALA A 44 1.61 -17.56 13.12
C ALA A 44 2.67 -18.63 12.86
N LYS A 45 2.42 -19.85 13.32
CA LYS A 45 3.19 -21.05 13.02
C LYS A 45 2.47 -21.83 11.93
N VAL A 46 3.22 -22.26 10.92
CA VAL A 46 2.68 -23.07 9.81
C VAL A 46 3.38 -24.42 9.77
N THR A 47 2.59 -25.49 9.68
CA THR A 47 3.08 -26.86 9.47
C THR A 47 2.40 -27.45 8.24
N GLY A 48 3.04 -28.35 7.49
CA GLY A 48 2.40 -29.06 6.35
C GLY A 48 2.17 -28.24 5.07
N ALA A 49 2.79 -27.06 4.93
CA ALA A 49 2.72 -26.21 3.73
C ALA A 49 1.27 -25.91 3.29
N ARG A 50 0.96 -25.95 1.99
CA ARG A 50 -0.36 -25.58 1.42
C ARG A 50 -1.50 -26.55 1.72
N ALA A 51 -1.22 -27.70 2.33
CA ALA A 51 -2.23 -28.68 2.77
C ALA A 51 -2.16 -28.89 4.29
N GLY A 52 -1.63 -27.88 4.99
CA GLY A 52 -1.21 -27.95 6.37
C GLY A 52 -2.13 -27.25 7.36
N HIS A 53 -1.54 -26.70 8.41
CA HIS A 53 -2.22 -26.06 9.53
C HIS A 53 -1.52 -24.75 9.92
N ILE A 54 -2.30 -23.73 10.23
CA ILE A 54 -1.87 -22.44 10.77
C ILE A 54 -2.35 -22.30 12.21
N GLU A 55 -1.42 -21.98 13.10
CA GLU A 55 -1.66 -21.67 14.51
C GLU A 55 -1.09 -20.29 14.83
N GLY A 56 -1.95 -19.28 14.93
CA GLY A 56 -1.63 -17.94 15.42
C GLY A 56 -2.33 -17.64 16.74
N ASP A 57 -2.21 -16.39 17.22
CA ASP A 57 -2.76 -16.00 18.53
C ASP A 57 -4.28 -16.18 18.60
N ASP A 58 -4.99 -15.68 17.58
CA ASP A 58 -6.45 -15.79 17.43
C ASP A 58 -6.85 -16.43 16.08
N LEU A 59 -5.88 -16.95 15.34
CA LEU A 59 -6.07 -17.48 13.99
C LEU A 59 -5.67 -18.96 13.92
N VAL A 60 -6.64 -19.85 14.04
CA VAL A 60 -6.43 -21.31 13.97
C VAL A 60 -7.22 -21.88 12.80
N LEU A 61 -6.51 -22.39 11.79
CA LEU A 61 -7.16 -22.84 10.55
C LEU A 61 -6.33 -23.83 9.75
N ASP A 62 -7.05 -24.75 9.11
CA ASP A 62 -6.49 -25.74 8.20
C ASP A 62 -6.41 -25.19 6.78
N LEU A 63 -5.37 -25.63 6.06
CA LEU A 63 -5.15 -25.33 4.65
C LEU A 63 -5.51 -26.51 3.78
N ALA A 64 -6.04 -26.22 2.59
CA ALA A 64 -6.25 -27.19 1.53
C ALA A 64 -5.54 -26.75 0.26
N LEU A 65 -4.87 -27.72 -0.38
CA LEU A 65 -4.20 -27.49 -1.64
C LEU A 65 -5.24 -27.10 -2.70
N PRO A 66 -5.08 -25.99 -3.43
CA PRO A 66 -6.00 -25.61 -4.49
C PRO A 66 -6.06 -26.65 -5.62
N LYS A 67 -7.19 -26.71 -6.34
CA LYS A 67 -7.37 -27.60 -7.49
C LYS A 67 -6.29 -27.45 -8.55
N ALA A 68 -5.78 -26.23 -8.76
CA ALA A 68 -4.70 -25.93 -9.71
C ALA A 68 -3.39 -26.70 -9.41
N PHE A 69 -3.21 -27.17 -8.17
CA PHE A 69 -2.08 -27.99 -7.74
C PHE A 69 -2.47 -29.45 -7.47
N GLY A 70 -3.59 -29.93 -8.02
CA GLY A 70 -4.06 -31.30 -7.83
C GLY A 70 -4.81 -31.55 -6.51
N GLY A 71 -5.11 -30.49 -5.75
CA GLY A 71 -5.91 -30.61 -4.54
C GLY A 71 -7.42 -30.58 -4.77
N LYS A 72 -8.19 -30.47 -3.68
CA LYS A 72 -9.67 -30.45 -3.70
C LYS A 72 -10.17 -29.28 -2.87
N VAL A 73 -11.35 -28.77 -3.22
CA VAL A 73 -12.06 -27.82 -2.35
C VAL A 73 -12.55 -28.60 -1.14
N VAL A 74 -12.11 -28.18 0.04
CA VAL A 74 -12.50 -28.78 1.32
C VAL A 74 -13.21 -27.72 2.16
N PRO A 75 -14.49 -27.91 2.52
CA PRO A 75 -15.22 -26.95 3.34
C PRO A 75 -14.49 -26.64 4.66
N GLY A 76 -14.47 -25.37 5.05
CA GLY A 76 -13.80 -24.92 6.28
C GLY A 76 -12.27 -24.84 6.20
N LYS A 77 -11.66 -25.16 5.05
CA LYS A 77 -10.22 -24.99 4.82
C LYS A 77 -9.96 -23.85 3.86
N THR A 78 -8.84 -23.16 4.04
CA THR A 78 -8.42 -22.01 3.22
C THR A 78 -7.10 -22.28 2.49
N ASN A 79 -6.53 -21.24 1.89
CA ASN A 79 -5.26 -21.26 1.18
C ASN A 79 -4.52 -19.91 1.34
N PRO A 80 -3.20 -19.85 1.07
CA PRO A 80 -2.43 -18.61 1.21
C PRO A 80 -2.96 -17.42 0.40
N GLU A 81 -3.51 -17.64 -0.79
CA GLU A 81 -4.03 -16.57 -1.64
C GLU A 81 -5.30 -15.94 -1.05
N GLU A 82 -6.19 -16.76 -0.49
CA GLU A 82 -7.40 -16.29 0.22
C GLU A 82 -7.04 -15.54 1.50
N LEU A 83 -6.04 -16.01 2.25
CA LEU A 83 -5.53 -15.30 3.42
C LEU A 83 -4.95 -13.93 3.04
N PHE A 84 -4.20 -13.86 1.94
CA PHE A 84 -3.69 -12.59 1.42
C PHE A 84 -4.83 -11.68 0.95
N ALA A 85 -5.84 -12.24 0.28
CA ALA A 85 -7.01 -11.49 -0.18
C ALA A 85 -7.77 -10.86 1.00
N ALA A 86 -8.02 -11.64 2.05
CA ALA A 86 -8.70 -11.19 3.26
C ALA A 86 -7.90 -10.09 3.98
N GLY A 87 -6.61 -10.33 4.23
CA GLY A 87 -5.73 -9.36 4.90
C GLY A 87 -5.58 -8.06 4.11
N TYR A 88 -5.39 -8.16 2.79
CA TYR A 88 -5.24 -6.98 1.94
C TYR A 88 -6.55 -6.20 1.84
N GLY A 89 -7.69 -6.85 1.63
CA GLY A 89 -8.99 -6.19 1.59
C GLY A 89 -9.31 -5.44 2.90
N ALA A 90 -9.11 -6.10 4.04
CA ALA A 90 -9.30 -5.48 5.36
C ALA A 90 -8.36 -4.28 5.58
N CYS A 91 -7.09 -4.43 5.22
CA CYS A 91 -6.11 -3.35 5.32
C CYS A 91 -6.44 -2.17 4.40
N PHE A 92 -6.94 -2.44 3.19
CA PHE A 92 -7.32 -1.40 2.22
C PHE A 92 -8.58 -0.65 2.68
N GLN A 93 -9.60 -1.35 3.18
CA GLN A 93 -10.78 -0.75 3.77
C GLN A 93 -10.44 0.15 4.97
N SER A 94 -9.54 -0.30 5.85
CA SER A 94 -9.05 0.53 6.97
C SER A 94 -8.34 1.80 6.46
N ALA A 95 -7.52 1.68 5.42
CA ALA A 95 -6.87 2.82 4.77
C ALA A 95 -7.87 3.77 4.10
N MET A 96 -8.97 3.27 3.55
CA MET A 96 -10.07 4.10 3.03
C MET A 96 -10.71 4.93 4.15
N ASN A 97 -11.05 4.31 5.28
CA ASN A 97 -11.62 5.01 6.43
C ASN A 97 -10.70 6.11 6.96
N ALA A 98 -9.40 5.80 7.14
CA ALA A 98 -8.41 6.78 7.55
C ALA A 98 -8.26 7.92 6.53
N SER A 99 -8.23 7.59 5.23
CA SER A 99 -8.13 8.57 4.16
C SER A 99 -9.33 9.50 4.09
N ALA A 100 -10.54 8.95 4.19
CA ALA A 100 -11.79 9.72 4.19
C ALA A 100 -11.79 10.76 5.33
N ALA A 101 -11.35 10.37 6.54
CA ALA A 101 -11.20 11.29 7.66
C ALA A 101 -10.27 12.47 7.34
N THR A 102 -9.10 12.22 6.72
CA THR A 102 -8.18 13.30 6.30
C THR A 102 -8.76 14.20 5.21
N LEU A 103 -9.65 13.67 4.37
CA LEU A 103 -10.32 14.39 3.29
C LEU A 103 -11.61 15.07 3.75
N LYS A 104 -11.99 14.93 5.03
CA LYS A 104 -13.27 15.39 5.60
C LYS A 104 -14.48 14.81 4.88
N ILE A 105 -14.37 13.58 4.39
CA ILE A 105 -15.44 12.79 3.79
C ILE A 105 -15.94 11.82 4.85
N LYS A 106 -17.27 11.77 5.06
CA LYS A 106 -17.88 10.84 6.01
C LYS A 106 -18.19 9.51 5.32
N MET A 107 -17.48 8.44 5.70
CA MET A 107 -17.81 7.08 5.25
C MET A 107 -19.15 6.62 5.84
N PRO A 108 -19.91 5.75 5.14
CA PRO A 108 -21.14 5.18 5.68
C PRO A 108 -20.85 4.33 6.94
N SER A 109 -21.81 4.30 7.86
CA SER A 109 -21.67 3.60 9.14
C SER A 109 -22.07 2.12 9.08
N ASN A 110 -22.88 1.71 8.11
CA ASN A 110 -23.25 0.31 7.93
C ASN A 110 -22.09 -0.45 7.25
N PRO A 111 -21.61 -1.57 7.80
CA PRO A 111 -20.53 -2.35 7.19
C PRO A 111 -20.78 -2.73 5.73
N GLU A 112 -22.03 -3.06 5.37
CA GLU A 112 -22.42 -3.49 4.02
C GLU A 112 -22.43 -2.33 2.99
N ASP A 113 -22.35 -1.08 3.46
CA ASP A 113 -22.33 0.10 2.60
C ASP A 113 -20.90 0.52 2.20
N SER A 114 -19.86 -0.12 2.73
CA SER A 114 -18.48 0.09 2.29
C SER A 114 -17.76 -1.25 2.22
N VAL A 115 -17.64 -1.81 1.01
CA VAL A 115 -17.13 -3.17 0.79
C VAL A 115 -15.92 -3.14 -0.13
N VAL A 116 -14.87 -3.87 0.26
CA VAL A 116 -13.69 -4.13 -0.57
C VAL A 116 -13.63 -5.62 -0.84
N GLN A 117 -13.99 -6.03 -2.05
CA GLN A 117 -13.84 -7.40 -2.50
C GLN A 117 -12.48 -7.56 -3.18
N THR A 118 -11.60 -8.36 -2.58
CA THR A 118 -10.23 -8.58 -3.08
C THR A 118 -10.12 -9.98 -3.68
N THR A 119 -9.59 -10.06 -4.89
CA THR A 119 -9.26 -11.31 -5.58
C THR A 119 -7.75 -11.38 -5.76
N VAL A 120 -7.15 -12.47 -5.31
CA VAL A 120 -5.73 -12.74 -5.48
C VAL A 120 -5.57 -13.89 -6.44
N HIS A 121 -4.91 -13.61 -7.57
CA HIS A 121 -4.56 -14.59 -8.56
C HIS A 121 -3.17 -15.08 -8.30
N LEU A 122 -3.01 -16.40 -8.26
CA LEU A 122 -1.70 -17.02 -8.39
C LEU A 122 -1.39 -17.13 -9.88
N VAL A 123 -0.26 -16.57 -10.30
CA VAL A 123 0.14 -16.47 -11.71
C VAL A 123 1.54 -17.05 -11.91
N GLY A 124 1.86 -17.47 -13.13
CA GLY A 124 3.17 -18.01 -13.49
C GLY A 124 3.14 -19.48 -13.89
N ASP A 125 4.29 -20.13 -13.80
CA ASP A 125 4.55 -21.51 -14.22
C ASP A 125 5.12 -22.32 -13.05
N ALA A 126 4.26 -23.16 -12.47
CA ALA A 126 4.61 -23.98 -11.32
C ALA A 126 5.71 -25.01 -11.62
N ALA A 127 5.79 -25.48 -12.87
CA ALA A 127 6.80 -26.47 -13.28
C ALA A 127 8.20 -25.85 -13.33
N LYS A 128 8.30 -24.52 -13.50
CA LYS A 128 9.56 -23.76 -13.52
C LYS A 128 9.88 -23.08 -12.19
N VAL A 129 9.01 -23.24 -11.18
CA VAL A 129 9.10 -22.51 -9.90
C VAL A 129 9.09 -20.99 -10.13
N ASP A 130 8.44 -20.54 -11.19
CA ASP A 130 8.30 -19.13 -11.56
C ASP A 130 6.88 -18.68 -11.25
N MET A 131 6.65 -18.35 -9.97
CA MET A 131 5.31 -18.03 -9.46
C MET A 131 5.29 -16.63 -8.90
N GLY A 132 4.18 -15.93 -9.13
CA GLY A 132 3.90 -14.62 -8.57
C GLY A 132 2.42 -14.48 -8.23
N ILE A 133 2.03 -13.28 -7.80
CA ILE A 133 0.63 -12.94 -7.55
C ILE A 133 0.21 -11.71 -8.36
N ARG A 134 -1.08 -11.62 -8.64
CA ARG A 134 -1.77 -10.42 -9.16
C ARG A 134 -3.00 -10.18 -8.30
N VAL A 135 -3.33 -8.92 -8.05
CA VAL A 135 -4.48 -8.55 -7.20
C VAL A 135 -5.48 -7.71 -7.99
N ASP A 136 -6.75 -8.09 -7.91
CA ASP A 136 -7.87 -7.30 -8.39
C ASP A 136 -8.80 -6.95 -7.24
N MET A 137 -9.08 -5.67 -7.03
CA MET A 137 -9.99 -5.18 -6.00
C MET A 137 -11.20 -4.51 -6.61
N LYS A 138 -12.38 -4.80 -6.05
CA LYS A 138 -13.63 -4.08 -6.31
C LYS A 138 -14.05 -3.35 -5.06
N VAL A 139 -14.24 -2.04 -5.17
CA VAL A 139 -14.61 -1.15 -4.08
C VAL A 139 -16.01 -0.63 -4.33
N LYS A 140 -16.89 -0.86 -3.36
CA LYS A 140 -18.28 -0.40 -3.38
C LYS A 140 -18.52 0.49 -2.17
N VAL A 141 -18.97 1.72 -2.39
CA VAL A 141 -19.34 2.63 -1.30
C VAL A 141 -20.70 3.28 -1.59
N ARG A 142 -21.69 2.97 -0.77
CA ARG A 142 -23.05 3.54 -0.87
C ARG A 142 -23.11 4.90 -0.19
N GLY A 143 -23.92 5.79 -0.76
CA GLY A 143 -24.21 7.10 -0.17
C GLY A 143 -23.13 8.18 -0.35
N LEU A 144 -22.08 7.91 -1.14
CA LEU A 144 -21.07 8.89 -1.52
C LEU A 144 -21.10 9.17 -3.02
N ALA A 145 -20.75 10.40 -3.41
CA ALA A 145 -20.55 10.75 -4.80
C ALA A 145 -19.29 10.05 -5.34
N LYS A 146 -19.31 9.68 -6.64
CA LYS A 146 -18.23 8.93 -7.27
C LYS A 146 -16.86 9.59 -7.12
N ASP A 147 -16.79 10.91 -7.28
CA ASP A 147 -15.55 11.70 -7.12
C ASP A 147 -14.99 11.63 -5.70
N GLN A 148 -15.86 11.56 -4.68
CA GLN A 148 -15.44 11.38 -3.30
C GLN A 148 -14.83 10.00 -3.08
N VAL A 149 -15.47 8.95 -3.63
CA VAL A 149 -14.95 7.58 -3.54
C VAL A 149 -13.62 7.46 -4.27
N GLU A 150 -13.48 8.04 -5.46
CA GLU A 150 -12.23 8.08 -6.22
C GLU A 150 -11.08 8.72 -5.43
N ARG A 151 -11.34 9.86 -4.79
CA ARG A 151 -10.33 10.53 -3.93
C ARG A 151 -9.94 9.68 -2.72
N VAL A 152 -10.91 9.02 -2.09
CA VAL A 152 -10.67 8.13 -0.94
C VAL A 152 -9.83 6.92 -1.38
N VAL A 153 -10.20 6.26 -2.46
CA VAL A 153 -9.50 5.08 -3.00
C VAL A 153 -8.09 5.43 -3.46
N ALA A 154 -7.91 6.54 -4.17
CA ALA A 154 -6.59 7.02 -4.59
C ALA A 154 -5.68 7.23 -3.39
N LYS A 155 -6.19 7.88 -2.33
CA LYS A 155 -5.43 8.11 -1.11
C LYS A 155 -5.16 6.81 -0.34
N ALA A 156 -6.14 5.91 -0.26
CA ALA A 156 -6.00 4.61 0.40
C ALA A 156 -4.86 3.79 -0.22
N LYS A 157 -4.75 3.80 -1.56
CA LYS A 157 -3.65 3.12 -2.30
C LYS A 157 -2.27 3.64 -1.89
N GLU A 158 -2.13 4.92 -1.57
CA GLU A 158 -0.86 5.50 -1.12
C GLU A 158 -0.49 5.17 0.33
N VAL A 159 -1.47 4.84 1.17
CA VAL A 159 -1.27 4.75 2.63
C VAL A 159 -1.46 3.34 3.19
N CYS A 160 -2.21 2.48 2.52
CA CYS A 160 -2.41 1.09 2.88
C CYS A 160 -1.06 0.35 2.99
N PRO A 161 -0.68 -0.19 4.17
CA PRO A 161 0.55 -0.95 4.36
C PRO A 161 0.78 -2.06 3.33
N TYR A 162 -0.25 -2.85 3.01
CA TYR A 162 -0.15 -3.93 2.02
C TYR A 162 0.13 -3.37 0.61
N SER A 163 -0.53 -2.28 0.22
CA SER A 163 -0.26 -1.62 -1.08
C SER A 163 1.18 -1.12 -1.17
N ARG A 164 1.71 -0.55 -0.07
CA ARG A 164 3.11 -0.09 0.00
C ARG A 164 4.11 -1.25 -0.04
N ALA A 165 3.79 -2.35 0.63
CA ALA A 165 4.68 -3.52 0.72
C ALA A 165 4.92 -4.18 -0.65
N ILE A 166 3.91 -4.21 -1.51
CA ILE A 166 3.99 -4.87 -2.82
C ILE A 166 4.20 -3.90 -4.00
N GLN A 167 4.35 -2.60 -3.71
CA GLN A 167 4.48 -1.56 -4.72
C GLN A 167 5.67 -1.84 -5.64
N GLY A 168 5.42 -1.83 -6.96
CA GLY A 168 6.44 -2.09 -7.99
C GLY A 168 6.71 -3.57 -8.27
N ASN A 169 6.21 -4.49 -7.43
CA ASN A 169 6.46 -5.92 -7.56
C ASN A 169 5.21 -6.71 -7.98
N VAL A 170 4.02 -6.23 -7.61
CA VAL A 170 2.75 -6.92 -7.87
C VAL A 170 1.83 -6.02 -8.69
N HIS A 171 1.24 -6.56 -9.76
CA HIS A 171 0.20 -5.86 -10.50
C HIS A 171 -1.09 -5.82 -9.68
N THR A 172 -1.62 -4.62 -9.46
CA THR A 172 -2.84 -4.37 -8.68
C THR A 172 -3.85 -3.53 -9.46
N THR A 173 -5.08 -4.01 -9.59
CA THR A 173 -6.21 -3.20 -10.08
C THR A 173 -7.16 -2.86 -8.92
N VAL A 174 -7.71 -1.64 -8.95
CA VAL A 174 -8.76 -1.22 -8.01
C VAL A 174 -9.86 -0.56 -8.83
N GLU A 175 -10.99 -1.24 -8.92
CA GLU A 175 -12.18 -0.81 -9.63
C GLU A 175 -13.21 -0.29 -8.62
N ILE A 176 -13.76 0.90 -8.87
CA ILE A 176 -14.91 1.40 -8.11
C ILE A 176 -16.16 0.91 -8.84
N VAL A 177 -16.97 0.11 -8.15
CA VAL A 177 -18.20 -0.47 -8.70
C VAL A 177 -19.42 0.26 -8.17
N ASP A 178 -20.48 0.28 -8.98
CA ASP A 178 -21.74 0.91 -8.61
C ASP A 178 -22.40 0.22 -7.41
N ALA A 179 -23.10 1.02 -6.62
CA ALA A 179 -23.57 0.66 -5.29
C ALA A 179 -25.00 0.09 -5.28
#